data_AF-A0A8R7QY61-F1
#
_entry.id   AF-A0A8R7QY61-F1
#
_cell.length_a   1.000
_cell.length_b   1.000
_cell.length_c   1.000
_cell.angle_alpha   90.00
_cell.angle_beta   90.00
_cell.angle_gamma   90.00
#
_symmetry.space_group_name_H-M   'P 1'
#
loop_
_entity.id
_entity.type
_entity.pdbx_description
1 polymer ?
#
loop_
_entity_poly.entity_id
_entity_poly.type
_entity_poly.pdbx_seq_one_letter_code
_entity_poly.pdbx_strand_id
1 'polypeptide(L)'
;MRPPRDLRLAVLLLFSAAVLLLAVPAARAQQETEEEEEFSYSLDAENGPAHWGDIKEEWSACGKGNMQSPIDLASPRVSLVRGLGYLNHSYAPANATIVNRGHDIMLKFEGDAGSVSIGGTPYFLRQLHWHSPTEHSVNGRRYDMELHMFHQSAQGKAAVIGVFYEIGAHDAFLHKLEPYLEMIADRKDREEKMGMMDPRGARGKASVYYRYVGSLTTPPCSEGVIWTIVKRVRTVSRHQLELLREAVHDDMEKNARPRQEVNSRDISMFRPSQQNRH
;
A
#
# COMPACT_ATOMS: atom_id res chain seq x y z
N MET A 1 -16.75 33.55 66.70
CA MET A 1 -15.70 33.41 65.67
C MET A 1 -15.32 31.93 65.59
N ARG A 2 -15.62 31.27 64.46
CA ARG A 2 -15.26 29.87 64.18
C ARG A 2 -14.64 29.83 62.77
N PRO A 3 -13.50 29.19 62.55
CA PRO A 3 -12.92 29.06 61.21
C PRO A 3 -13.64 27.96 60.42
N PRO A 4 -13.59 28.00 59.07
CA PRO A 4 -14.37 27.13 58.21
C PRO A 4 -13.78 25.72 58.13
N ARG A 5 -14.67 24.75 58.06
CA ARG A 5 -14.41 23.34 57.73
C ARG A 5 -14.49 23.21 56.21
N ASP A 6 -13.36 23.15 55.52
CA ASP A 6 -13.29 22.65 54.14
C ASP A 6 -11.88 22.16 53.83
N LEU A 7 -11.57 20.93 54.24
CA LEU A 7 -10.36 20.26 53.77
C LEU A 7 -10.43 18.72 53.90
N ARG A 8 -11.55 18.09 53.53
CA ARG A 8 -11.62 16.61 53.49
C ARG A 8 -12.49 16.01 52.37
N LEU A 9 -12.70 16.70 51.25
CA LEU A 9 -13.45 16.14 50.12
C LEU A 9 -12.79 16.35 48.74
N ALA A 10 -11.48 16.54 48.67
CA ALA A 10 -10.75 16.79 47.41
C ALA A 10 -9.67 15.74 47.08
N VAL A 11 -9.71 14.55 47.67
CA VAL A 11 -8.66 13.51 47.47
C VAL A 11 -9.20 12.21 46.85
N LEU A 12 -10.48 12.14 46.44
CA LEU A 12 -11.09 10.93 45.86
C LEU A 12 -11.48 11.03 44.38
N LEU A 13 -11.03 12.06 43.65
CA LEU A 13 -11.35 12.26 42.22
C LEU A 13 -10.10 12.45 41.33
N LEU A 14 -8.99 11.77 41.63
CA LEU A 14 -7.77 11.85 40.81
C LEU A 14 -7.18 10.48 40.40
N PHE A 15 -8.00 9.42 40.35
CA PHE A 15 -7.53 8.09 39.94
C PHE A 15 -8.38 7.39 38.87
N SER A 16 -9.05 8.14 37.99
CA SER A 16 -9.86 7.54 36.92
C SER A 16 -9.77 8.27 35.57
N ALA A 17 -8.59 8.78 35.20
CA ALA A 17 -8.41 9.43 33.88
C ALA A 17 -7.01 9.21 33.26
N ALA A 18 -6.40 8.03 33.46
CA ALA A 18 -5.05 7.77 32.93
C ALA A 18 -4.85 6.36 32.35
N VAL A 19 -5.84 5.79 31.64
CA VAL A 19 -5.70 4.47 30.98
C VAL A 19 -6.06 4.47 29.48
N LEU A 20 -6.38 5.61 28.85
CA LEU A 20 -6.88 5.61 27.46
C LEU A 20 -5.98 6.30 26.42
N LEU A 21 -4.66 6.22 26.55
CA LEU A 21 -3.73 6.79 25.56
C LEU A 21 -2.60 5.86 25.07
N LEU A 22 -2.54 4.59 25.48
CA LEU A 22 -1.42 3.69 25.10
C LEU A 22 -1.71 2.73 23.95
N ALA A 23 -2.87 2.79 23.30
CA ALA A 23 -3.25 1.84 22.24
C ALA A 23 -3.10 2.37 20.79
N VAL A 24 -2.63 3.60 20.61
CA VAL A 24 -2.62 4.29 19.30
C VAL A 24 -1.31 4.19 18.46
N PRO A 25 -0.11 3.86 18.98
CA PRO A 25 1.11 3.95 18.16
C PRO A 25 1.12 3.00 16.95
N ALA A 26 0.72 1.74 17.16
CA ALA A 26 0.86 0.70 16.13
C ALA A 26 -0.10 0.88 14.94
N ALA A 27 -1.28 1.47 15.16
CA ALA A 27 -2.27 1.70 14.10
C ALA A 27 -1.89 2.89 13.21
N ARG A 28 -1.25 3.92 13.77
CA ARG A 28 -0.73 5.07 13.02
C ARG A 28 0.56 4.73 12.27
N ALA A 29 1.33 3.76 12.77
CA ALA A 29 2.59 3.32 12.16
C ALA A 29 2.40 2.71 10.75
N GLN A 30 1.26 2.10 10.43
CA GLN A 30 1.05 1.42 9.13
C GLN A 30 0.32 2.29 8.09
N GLN A 31 0.35 3.61 8.23
CA GLN A 31 -0.10 4.55 7.19
C GLN A 31 1.12 5.03 6.39
N GLU A 32 1.00 5.08 5.06
CA GLU A 32 2.03 5.67 4.19
C GLU A 32 2.15 7.18 4.44
N THR A 33 3.36 7.74 4.28
CA THR A 33 3.55 9.19 4.34
C THR A 33 2.77 9.88 3.22
N GLU A 34 2.00 10.90 3.59
CA GLU A 34 1.28 11.76 2.63
C GLU A 34 2.17 12.93 2.16
N GLU A 35 3.25 13.26 2.88
CA GLU A 35 4.12 14.40 2.62
C GLU A 35 5.49 13.96 2.08
N GLU A 36 5.85 14.48 0.90
CA GLU A 36 6.99 14.04 0.07
C GLU A 36 8.30 14.81 0.31
N GLU A 37 8.29 16.05 0.82
CA GLU A 37 9.44 16.98 0.74
C GLU A 37 10.75 16.51 1.41
N GLU A 38 10.73 15.33 1.99
CA GLU A 38 11.77 14.75 2.80
C GLU A 38 12.45 13.53 2.17
N PHE A 39 11.91 12.91 1.10
CA PHE A 39 12.54 11.73 0.48
C PHE A 39 12.48 11.70 -1.05
N SER A 40 13.41 10.98 -1.67
CA SER A 40 13.48 10.76 -3.11
C SER A 40 13.69 9.29 -3.46
N TYR A 41 13.41 8.92 -4.72
CA TYR A 41 13.72 7.62 -5.29
C TYR A 41 15.09 7.58 -6.00
N SER A 42 15.78 8.71 -6.13
CA SER A 42 17.13 8.75 -6.68
C SER A 42 18.11 7.97 -5.79
N LEU A 43 18.80 6.98 -6.37
CA LEU A 43 19.63 6.04 -5.60
C LEU A 43 20.87 6.68 -4.96
N ASP A 44 21.40 7.72 -5.61
CA ASP A 44 22.63 8.39 -5.19
C ASP A 44 22.36 9.68 -4.39
N ALA A 45 21.08 10.01 -4.12
CA ALA A 45 20.70 11.19 -3.36
C ALA A 45 20.81 10.95 -1.84
N GLU A 46 21.13 12.01 -1.08
CA GLU A 46 21.20 11.96 0.39
C GLU A 46 19.86 11.62 1.04
N ASN A 47 18.75 11.95 0.37
CA ASN A 47 17.39 11.58 0.76
C ASN A 47 16.84 10.38 -0.05
N GLY A 48 17.72 9.62 -0.70
CA GLY A 48 17.40 8.46 -1.52
C GLY A 48 17.06 7.19 -0.73
N PRO A 49 16.61 6.10 -1.39
CA PRO A 49 16.11 4.90 -0.72
C PRO A 49 17.07 4.19 0.22
N ALA A 50 18.39 4.32 -0.01
CA ALA A 50 19.42 3.77 0.87
C ALA A 50 19.52 4.54 2.22
N HIS A 51 19.04 5.78 2.25
CA HIS A 51 19.19 6.72 3.35
C HIS A 51 17.88 7.09 4.04
N TRP A 52 16.71 6.63 3.55
CA TRP A 52 15.41 6.95 4.16
C TRP A 52 15.35 6.70 5.67
N GLY A 53 16.02 5.66 6.16
CA GLY A 53 16.06 5.35 7.59
C GLY A 53 16.87 6.32 8.46
N ASP A 54 17.69 7.16 7.85
CA ASP A 54 18.57 8.14 8.51
C ASP A 54 17.96 9.56 8.51
N ILE A 55 16.91 9.80 7.72
CA ILE A 55 16.27 11.11 7.56
C ILE A 55 15.50 11.49 8.83
N LYS A 56 14.76 10.53 9.41
CA LYS A 56 13.93 10.70 10.61
C LYS A 56 13.94 9.45 11.48
N GLU A 57 13.83 9.62 12.79
CA GLU A 57 13.78 8.49 13.73
C GLU A 57 12.55 7.59 13.47
N GLU A 58 11.41 8.19 13.11
CA GLU A 58 10.19 7.47 12.76
C GLU A 58 10.35 6.59 11.50
N TRP A 59 11.35 6.85 10.67
CA TRP A 59 11.63 6.13 9.42
C TRP A 59 12.72 5.07 9.59
N SER A 60 13.27 4.91 10.80
CA SER A 60 14.37 3.99 11.08
C SER A 60 14.14 2.55 10.61
N ALA A 61 12.89 2.10 10.52
CA ALA A 61 12.53 0.80 9.96
C ALA A 61 12.95 0.63 8.49
N CYS A 62 13.03 1.71 7.72
CA CYS A 62 13.50 1.69 6.33
C CYS A 62 14.93 1.15 6.19
N GLY A 63 15.81 1.43 7.16
CA GLY A 63 17.20 0.97 7.16
C GLY A 63 17.50 -0.20 8.11
N LYS A 64 16.73 -0.36 9.19
CA LYS A 64 16.97 -1.37 10.24
C LYS A 64 16.02 -2.56 10.20
N GLY A 65 14.95 -2.49 9.40
CA GLY A 65 13.95 -3.54 9.28
C GLY A 65 14.48 -4.80 8.59
N ASN A 66 14.01 -5.98 9.02
CA ASN A 66 14.40 -7.27 8.45
C ASN A 66 13.29 -7.94 7.63
N MET A 67 12.09 -7.35 7.61
CA MET A 67 10.93 -7.78 6.83
C MET A 67 10.52 -6.70 5.82
N GLN A 68 11.50 -6.02 5.23
CA GLN A 68 11.26 -4.92 4.30
C GLN A 68 10.77 -5.40 2.92
N SER A 69 9.93 -4.59 2.29
CA SER A 69 9.40 -4.75 0.94
C SER A 69 9.93 -3.63 0.03
N PRO A 70 10.00 -3.82 -1.30
CA PRO A 70 9.58 -5.01 -2.07
C PRO A 70 10.63 -6.13 -2.07
N ILE A 71 10.26 -7.32 -2.55
CA ILE A 71 11.18 -8.48 -2.69
C ILE A 71 11.12 -9.13 -4.07
N ASP A 72 12.14 -9.94 -4.40
CA ASP A 72 12.02 -10.90 -5.49
C ASP A 72 11.22 -12.14 -5.07
N LEU A 73 10.19 -12.46 -5.83
CA LEU A 73 9.32 -13.62 -5.63
C LEU A 73 9.95 -14.85 -6.32
N ALA A 74 11.17 -15.19 -5.89
CA ALA A 74 12.01 -16.22 -6.48
C ALA A 74 11.47 -17.63 -6.21
N SER A 75 11.41 -18.46 -7.26
CA SER A 75 10.85 -19.82 -7.20
C SER A 75 11.40 -20.78 -6.14
N PRO A 76 12.69 -20.81 -5.74
CA PRO A 76 13.18 -21.83 -4.81
C PRO A 76 12.70 -21.65 -3.37
N ARG A 77 12.24 -20.45 -2.99
CA ARG A 77 11.70 -20.17 -1.64
C ARG A 77 10.18 -20.19 -1.58
N VAL A 78 9.52 -20.39 -2.72
CA VAL A 78 8.06 -20.32 -2.84
C VAL A 78 7.44 -21.67 -2.52
N SER A 79 6.66 -21.72 -1.45
CA SER A 79 5.90 -22.90 -1.05
C SER A 79 4.46 -22.83 -1.57
N LEU A 80 3.99 -23.88 -2.26
CA LEU A 80 2.59 -23.98 -2.68
C LEU A 80 1.69 -24.27 -1.47
N VAL A 81 0.84 -23.32 -1.11
CA VAL A 81 -0.08 -23.44 0.04
C VAL A 81 -1.52 -23.32 -0.45
N ARG A 82 -2.16 -24.48 -0.71
CA ARG A 82 -3.55 -24.52 -1.20
C ARG A 82 -4.56 -24.00 -0.18
N GLY A 83 -4.25 -24.14 1.12
CA GLY A 83 -5.10 -23.66 2.22
C GLY A 83 -5.28 -22.14 2.28
N LEU A 84 -4.48 -21.36 1.54
CA LEU A 84 -4.69 -19.92 1.40
C LEU A 84 -6.05 -19.58 0.77
N GLY A 85 -6.57 -20.44 -0.10
CA GLY A 85 -7.86 -20.26 -0.76
C GLY A 85 -7.90 -19.11 -1.76
N TYR A 86 -9.07 -18.93 -2.38
CA TYR A 86 -9.32 -17.79 -3.26
C TYR A 86 -9.39 -16.48 -2.45
N LEU A 87 -8.97 -15.38 -3.06
CA LEU A 87 -9.13 -14.05 -2.47
C LEU A 87 -10.62 -13.68 -2.38
N ASN A 88 -11.17 -13.80 -1.18
CA ASN A 88 -12.53 -13.42 -0.84
C ASN A 88 -12.60 -11.90 -0.67
N HIS A 89 -13.34 -11.22 -1.54
CA HIS A 89 -13.46 -9.76 -1.56
C HIS A 89 -14.93 -9.36 -1.72
N SER A 90 -15.28 -8.25 -1.09
CA SER A 90 -16.63 -7.68 -1.06
C SER A 90 -16.66 -6.28 -1.67
N TYR A 91 -15.77 -6.02 -2.63
CA TYR A 91 -15.62 -4.70 -3.25
C TYR A 91 -16.92 -4.17 -3.86
N ALA A 92 -17.16 -2.88 -3.64
CA ALA A 92 -18.33 -2.16 -4.13
C ALA A 92 -17.93 -0.77 -4.65
N PRO A 93 -18.71 -0.18 -5.57
CA PRO A 93 -18.49 1.19 -6.00
C PRO A 93 -18.58 2.18 -4.84
N ALA A 94 -17.63 3.10 -4.74
CA ALA A 94 -17.59 4.15 -3.74
C ALA A 94 -17.08 5.46 -4.33
N ASN A 95 -17.38 6.59 -3.70
CA ASN A 95 -16.81 7.87 -4.11
C ASN A 95 -15.29 7.84 -3.93
N ALA A 96 -14.58 8.36 -4.92
CA ALA A 96 -13.14 8.42 -4.93
C ALA A 96 -12.63 9.80 -5.39
N THR A 97 -11.44 10.11 -4.91
CA THR A 97 -10.69 11.32 -5.22
C THR A 97 -9.30 10.90 -5.67
N ILE A 98 -8.88 11.39 -6.84
CA ILE A 98 -7.52 11.18 -7.32
C ILE A 98 -6.64 12.28 -6.76
N VAL A 99 -5.46 11.92 -6.29
CA VAL A 99 -4.54 12.78 -5.56
C VAL A 99 -3.16 12.58 -6.15
N ASN A 100 -2.52 13.68 -6.53
CA ASN A 100 -1.09 13.69 -6.80
C ASN A 100 -0.35 13.90 -5.48
N ARG A 101 0.24 12.83 -4.91
CA ARG A 101 1.05 12.91 -3.68
C ARG A 101 2.49 13.35 -3.95
N GLY A 102 2.77 13.75 -5.19
CA GLY A 102 4.07 14.12 -5.71
C GLY A 102 5.00 12.93 -6.00
N HIS A 103 5.05 11.94 -5.10
CA HIS A 103 5.85 10.72 -5.27
C HIS A 103 5.10 9.57 -5.97
N ASP A 104 3.76 9.62 -5.98
CA ASP A 104 2.90 8.74 -6.77
C ASP A 104 1.52 9.37 -7.01
N ILE A 105 0.73 8.69 -7.84
CA ILE A 105 -0.68 9.00 -8.01
C ILE A 105 -1.49 8.04 -7.16
N MET A 106 -2.35 8.60 -6.31
CA MET A 106 -3.23 7.86 -5.41
C MET A 106 -4.70 8.07 -5.81
N LEU A 107 -5.47 7.00 -5.87
CA LEU A 107 -6.93 7.03 -5.85
C LEU A 107 -7.43 6.69 -4.45
N LYS A 108 -7.89 7.70 -3.71
CA LYS A 108 -8.42 7.58 -2.35
C LYS A 108 -9.92 7.34 -2.37
N PHE A 109 -10.41 6.34 -1.63
CA PHE A 109 -11.84 6.11 -1.46
C PHE A 109 -12.38 6.86 -0.23
N GLU A 110 -13.40 7.69 -0.43
CA GLU A 110 -14.03 8.51 0.62
C GLU A 110 -15.12 7.75 1.40
N GLY A 111 -15.53 6.57 0.91
CA GLY A 111 -16.56 5.73 1.51
C GLY A 111 -16.15 4.27 1.61
N ASP A 112 -17.12 3.39 1.90
CA ASP A 112 -16.88 1.95 1.96
C ASP A 112 -16.76 1.36 0.55
N ALA A 113 -15.52 1.20 0.08
CA ALA A 113 -15.18 0.52 -1.17
C ALA A 113 -15.20 -1.01 -1.06
N GLY A 114 -15.61 -1.55 0.10
CA GLY A 114 -15.57 -2.96 0.44
C GLY A 114 -14.22 -3.41 0.99
N SER A 115 -14.03 -4.72 1.06
CA SER A 115 -12.88 -5.32 1.75
C SER A 115 -12.35 -6.57 1.05
N VAL A 116 -11.17 -7.02 1.49
CA VAL A 116 -10.67 -8.38 1.29
C VAL A 116 -10.61 -9.09 2.66
N SER A 117 -11.04 -10.36 2.74
CA SER A 117 -10.90 -11.16 3.96
C SER A 117 -9.65 -12.03 3.89
N ILE A 118 -8.78 -11.92 4.90
CA ILE A 118 -7.54 -12.68 5.03
C ILE A 118 -7.55 -13.34 6.41
N GLY A 119 -7.54 -14.68 6.44
CA GLY A 119 -7.60 -15.43 7.70
C GLY A 119 -8.85 -15.12 8.54
N GLY A 120 -9.99 -14.84 7.89
CA GLY A 120 -11.24 -14.44 8.55
C GLY A 120 -11.29 -12.98 8.99
N THR A 121 -10.19 -12.22 8.89
CA THR A 121 -10.15 -10.80 9.24
C THR A 121 -10.47 -9.95 8.00
N PRO A 122 -11.44 -9.02 8.07
CA PRO A 122 -11.69 -8.08 6.99
C PRO A 122 -10.65 -6.95 6.98
N TYR A 123 -10.11 -6.66 5.79
CA TYR A 123 -9.25 -5.52 5.51
C TYR A 123 -9.94 -4.62 4.48
N PHE A 124 -10.36 -3.43 4.90
CA PHE A 124 -11.13 -2.49 4.09
C PHE A 124 -10.22 -1.74 3.13
N LEU A 125 -10.63 -1.66 1.86
CA LEU A 125 -9.88 -0.94 0.83
C LEU A 125 -9.92 0.57 1.13
N ARG A 126 -8.74 1.20 1.15
CA ARG A 126 -8.61 2.64 1.44
C ARG A 126 -8.17 3.42 0.21
N GLN A 127 -7.15 2.91 -0.48
CA GLN A 127 -6.57 3.61 -1.62
C GLN A 127 -5.94 2.64 -2.63
N LEU A 128 -5.78 3.14 -3.84
CA LEU A 128 -4.97 2.56 -4.90
C LEU A 128 -3.82 3.51 -5.20
N HIS A 129 -2.63 3.01 -5.50
CA HIS A 129 -1.55 3.82 -6.05
C HIS A 129 -0.66 3.01 -6.99
N TRP A 130 0.13 3.70 -7.81
CA TRP A 130 0.91 3.08 -8.88
C TRP A 130 2.39 3.42 -8.80
N HIS A 131 3.20 2.38 -9.02
CA HIS A 131 4.65 2.48 -9.17
C HIS A 131 5.08 2.10 -10.58
N SER A 132 6.08 2.79 -11.12
CA SER A 132 6.70 2.48 -12.42
C SER A 132 8.23 2.59 -12.29
N PRO A 133 9.02 1.55 -12.58
CA PRO A 133 8.61 0.18 -12.95
C PRO A 133 7.98 -0.57 -11.77
N THR A 134 7.72 -1.88 -11.88
CA THR A 134 7.32 -2.66 -10.71
C THR A 134 8.35 -2.59 -9.59
N GLU A 135 7.89 -2.56 -8.35
CA GLU A 135 8.71 -2.63 -7.16
C GLU A 135 9.16 -4.07 -6.90
N HIS A 136 8.20 -4.99 -6.93
CA HIS A 136 8.48 -6.41 -6.85
C HIS A 136 9.08 -6.93 -8.15
N SER A 137 9.79 -8.05 -8.04
CA SER A 137 10.22 -8.83 -9.21
C SER A 137 9.78 -10.29 -9.07
N VAL A 138 9.74 -11.01 -10.19
CA VAL A 138 9.52 -12.46 -10.22
C VAL A 138 10.70 -13.11 -10.93
N ASN A 139 11.48 -13.91 -10.21
CA ASN A 139 12.71 -14.52 -10.71
C ASN A 139 13.66 -13.48 -11.34
N GLY A 140 13.82 -12.34 -10.68
CA GLY A 140 14.67 -11.25 -11.14
C GLY A 140 14.05 -10.31 -12.18
N ARG A 141 12.91 -10.65 -12.80
CA ARG A 141 12.25 -9.80 -13.79
C ARG A 141 11.32 -8.79 -13.12
N ARG A 142 11.53 -7.50 -13.40
CA ARG A 142 10.55 -6.42 -13.17
C ARG A 142 9.65 -6.24 -14.39
N TYR A 143 8.43 -5.76 -14.18
CA TYR A 143 7.52 -5.36 -15.25
C TYR A 143 7.40 -3.83 -15.32
N ASP A 144 6.57 -3.32 -16.21
CA ASP A 144 6.53 -1.89 -16.55
C ASP A 144 5.82 -1.05 -15.49
N MET A 145 4.85 -1.60 -14.74
CA MET A 145 4.13 -0.87 -13.70
C MET A 145 3.50 -1.82 -12.67
N GLU A 146 3.36 -1.38 -11.43
CA GLU A 146 2.71 -2.10 -10.33
C GLU A 146 1.61 -1.24 -9.71
N LEU A 147 0.39 -1.77 -9.66
CA LEU A 147 -0.69 -1.22 -8.83
C LEU A 147 -0.58 -1.82 -7.43
N HIS A 148 -0.67 -0.98 -6.41
CA HIS A 148 -0.91 -1.37 -5.03
C HIS A 148 -2.33 -1.01 -4.62
N MET A 149 -3.09 -2.00 -4.13
CA MET A 149 -4.37 -1.79 -3.48
C MET A 149 -4.17 -1.88 -1.96
N PHE A 150 -4.15 -0.75 -1.28
CA PHE A 150 -3.89 -0.67 0.16
C PHE A 150 -5.18 -0.86 0.97
N HIS A 151 -5.12 -1.77 1.93
CA HIS A 151 -6.24 -2.10 2.82
C HIS A 151 -5.83 -2.02 4.29
N GLN A 152 -6.81 -1.74 5.14
CA GLN A 152 -6.61 -1.70 6.58
C GLN A 152 -7.75 -2.40 7.34
N SER A 153 -7.40 -3.23 8.32
CA SER A 153 -8.35 -3.85 9.24
C SER A 153 -8.87 -2.85 10.28
N ALA A 154 -9.92 -3.22 11.02
CA ALA A 154 -10.43 -2.42 12.13
C ALA A 154 -9.40 -2.20 13.26
N GLN A 155 -8.38 -3.07 13.37
CA GLN A 155 -7.28 -2.95 14.34
C GLN A 155 -6.07 -2.18 13.78
N GLY A 156 -6.21 -1.54 12.61
CA GLY A 156 -5.13 -0.78 11.99
C GLY A 156 -4.11 -1.62 11.22
N LYS A 157 -4.23 -2.95 11.21
CA LYS A 157 -3.32 -3.83 10.45
C LYS A 157 -3.46 -3.63 8.95
N ALA A 158 -2.33 -3.52 8.25
CA ALA A 158 -2.29 -3.32 6.80
C ALA A 158 -2.22 -4.62 5.98
N ALA A 159 -2.84 -4.60 4.81
CA ALA A 159 -2.69 -5.60 3.77
C ALA A 159 -2.70 -4.94 2.38
N VAL A 160 -1.79 -5.38 1.50
CA VAL A 160 -1.67 -4.82 0.15
C VAL A 160 -1.86 -5.91 -0.89
N ILE A 161 -2.66 -5.63 -1.92
CA ILE A 161 -2.74 -6.45 -3.12
C ILE A 161 -1.95 -5.76 -4.24
N GLY A 162 -0.90 -6.39 -4.71
CA GLY A 162 -0.10 -5.92 -5.85
C GLY A 162 -0.57 -6.55 -7.16
N VAL A 163 -0.65 -5.75 -8.23
CA VAL A 163 -0.99 -6.20 -9.59
C VAL A 163 0.04 -5.67 -10.58
N PHE A 164 0.70 -6.58 -11.30
CA PHE A 164 1.68 -6.22 -12.33
C PHE A 164 1.02 -5.85 -13.65
N TYR A 165 1.66 -4.92 -14.36
CA TYR A 165 1.32 -4.51 -15.71
C TYR A 165 2.55 -4.59 -16.61
N GLU A 166 2.32 -4.96 -17.86
CA GLU A 166 3.28 -4.80 -18.95
C GLU A 166 2.69 -3.94 -20.07
N ILE A 167 3.53 -3.27 -20.84
CA ILE A 167 3.07 -2.43 -21.95
C ILE A 167 2.36 -3.32 -22.98
N GLY A 168 1.14 -2.95 -23.32
CA GLY A 168 0.28 -3.68 -24.24
C GLY A 168 -1.02 -2.96 -24.52
N ALA A 169 -2.12 -3.70 -24.51
CA ALA A 169 -3.45 -3.13 -24.70
C ALA A 169 -3.82 -2.15 -23.57
N HIS A 170 -4.60 -1.15 -23.95
CA HIS A 170 -5.16 -0.13 -23.07
C HIS A 170 -5.99 -0.71 -21.92
N ASP A 171 -5.77 -0.20 -20.71
CA ASP A 171 -6.46 -0.65 -19.51
C ASP A 171 -7.75 0.16 -19.27
N ALA A 172 -8.88 -0.54 -19.24
CA ALA A 172 -10.19 0.10 -19.11
C ALA A 172 -10.45 0.77 -17.76
N PHE A 173 -9.73 0.41 -16.70
CA PHE A 173 -9.85 1.08 -15.41
C PHE A 173 -9.04 2.38 -15.42
N LEU A 174 -7.79 2.33 -15.89
CA LEU A 174 -6.94 3.51 -16.03
C LEU A 174 -7.53 4.54 -17.00
N HIS A 175 -8.24 4.10 -18.04
CA HIS A 175 -8.95 5.01 -18.96
C HIS A 175 -9.85 6.02 -18.23
N LYS A 176 -10.51 5.58 -17.16
CA LYS A 176 -11.40 6.43 -16.37
C LYS A 176 -10.63 7.50 -15.59
N LEU A 177 -9.34 7.25 -15.31
CA LEU A 177 -8.45 8.17 -14.62
C LEU A 177 -7.86 9.20 -15.57
N GLU A 178 -7.67 8.89 -16.87
CA GLU A 178 -6.96 9.73 -17.84
C GLU A 178 -7.35 11.23 -17.81
N PRO A 179 -8.65 11.62 -17.87
CA PRO A 179 -9.01 13.04 -17.85
C PRO A 179 -8.61 13.75 -16.56
N TYR A 180 -8.58 13.02 -15.45
CA TYR A 180 -8.22 13.57 -14.14
C TYR A 180 -6.71 13.57 -13.93
N LEU A 181 -5.99 12.59 -14.49
CA LEU A 181 -4.53 12.57 -14.54
C LEU A 181 -4.00 13.81 -15.24
N GLU A 182 -4.57 14.17 -16.39
CA GLU A 182 -4.21 15.40 -17.10
C GLU A 182 -4.52 16.66 -16.29
N MET A 183 -5.53 16.63 -15.41
CA MET A 183 -5.83 17.76 -14.52
C MET A 183 -4.82 17.86 -13.38
N ILE A 184 -4.37 16.75 -12.80
CA ILE A 184 -3.45 16.76 -11.64
C ILE A 184 -1.97 16.72 -12.01
N ALA A 185 -1.63 16.47 -13.28
CA ALA A 185 -0.26 16.47 -13.77
C ALA A 185 0.44 17.80 -13.48
N ASP A 186 1.73 17.73 -13.14
CA ASP A 186 2.62 18.86 -12.79
C ASP A 186 2.09 19.79 -11.70
N ARG A 187 1.13 19.34 -10.89
CA ARG A 187 0.51 20.13 -9.81
C ARG A 187 0.47 19.33 -8.53
N LYS A 188 1.51 19.50 -7.72
CA LYS A 188 1.63 18.93 -6.37
C LYS A 188 0.40 19.24 -5.53
N ASP A 189 0.01 18.27 -4.70
CA ASP A 189 -1.12 18.34 -3.76
C ASP A 189 -2.46 18.67 -4.42
N ARG A 190 -2.56 18.49 -5.75
CA ARG A 190 -3.81 18.64 -6.45
C ARG A 190 -4.65 17.38 -6.28
N GLU A 191 -5.86 17.59 -5.81
CA GLU A 191 -6.88 16.57 -5.68
C GLU A 191 -8.03 16.85 -6.63
N GLU A 192 -8.56 15.82 -7.28
CA GLU A 192 -9.74 15.93 -8.14
C GLU A 192 -10.76 14.84 -7.79
N LYS A 193 -12.01 15.27 -7.57
CA LYS A 193 -13.11 14.36 -7.24
C LYS A 193 -13.58 13.63 -8.49
N MET A 194 -13.54 12.31 -8.45
CA MET A 194 -13.94 11.44 -9.55
C MET A 194 -15.39 10.96 -9.46
N GLY A 195 -16.00 11.08 -8.28
CA GLY A 195 -17.30 10.46 -8.00
C GLY A 195 -17.17 8.95 -7.83
N MET A 196 -18.18 8.18 -8.24
CA MET A 196 -18.25 6.74 -7.97
C MET A 196 -17.28 5.92 -8.84
N MET A 197 -16.33 5.26 -8.18
CA MET A 197 -15.36 4.36 -8.81
C MET A 197 -15.56 2.92 -8.32
N ASP A 198 -15.49 1.95 -9.23
CA ASP A 198 -15.62 0.53 -8.92
C ASP A 198 -14.24 -0.17 -8.88
N PRO A 199 -13.70 -0.48 -7.68
CA PRO A 199 -12.38 -1.07 -7.53
C PRO A 199 -12.25 -2.49 -8.09
N ARG A 200 -13.37 -3.17 -8.40
CA ARG A 200 -13.33 -4.48 -9.07
C ARG A 200 -12.66 -4.40 -10.45
N GLY A 201 -12.76 -3.24 -11.11
CA GLY A 201 -12.09 -2.97 -12.38
C GLY A 201 -10.56 -2.93 -12.26
N ALA A 202 -10.03 -2.41 -11.14
CA ALA A 202 -8.59 -2.32 -10.88
C ALA A 202 -7.97 -3.66 -10.45
N ARG A 203 -8.71 -4.47 -9.69
CA ARG A 203 -8.22 -5.77 -9.20
C ARG A 203 -8.15 -6.85 -10.26
N GLY A 204 -9.13 -6.89 -11.18
CA GLY A 204 -9.21 -7.91 -12.22
C GLY A 204 -9.33 -9.35 -11.68
N LYS A 205 -8.83 -10.33 -12.45
CA LYS A 205 -8.87 -11.76 -12.08
C LYS A 205 -7.63 -12.15 -11.27
N ALA A 206 -7.81 -12.46 -9.99
CA ALA A 206 -6.74 -12.86 -9.08
C ALA A 206 -6.85 -14.35 -8.68
N SER A 207 -6.69 -15.26 -9.65
CA SER A 207 -6.81 -16.71 -9.41
C SER A 207 -5.55 -17.33 -8.81
N VAL A 208 -4.38 -16.74 -9.04
CA VAL A 208 -3.08 -17.24 -8.57
C VAL A 208 -2.30 -16.06 -8.00
N TYR A 209 -1.73 -16.21 -6.82
CA TYR A 209 -1.03 -15.12 -6.14
C TYR A 209 0.07 -15.64 -5.21
N TYR A 210 1.05 -14.78 -4.94
CA TYR A 210 2.04 -14.95 -3.88
C TYR A 210 1.57 -14.24 -2.62
N ARG A 211 1.98 -14.74 -1.45
CA ARG A 211 1.65 -14.21 -0.13
C ARG A 211 2.89 -14.22 0.75
N TYR A 212 3.21 -13.08 1.36
CA TYR A 212 4.26 -12.97 2.36
C TYR A 212 3.95 -11.82 3.33
N VAL A 213 4.69 -11.76 4.45
CA VAL A 213 4.66 -10.62 5.38
C VAL A 213 5.86 -9.73 5.12
N GLY A 214 5.61 -8.44 4.94
CA GLY A 214 6.58 -7.44 4.55
C GLY A 214 6.37 -6.10 5.24
N SER A 215 6.71 -5.02 4.53
CA SER A 215 6.55 -3.63 4.99
C SER A 215 5.80 -2.77 4.00
N LEU A 216 5.53 -1.51 4.37
CA LEU A 216 5.31 -0.45 3.39
C LEU A 216 6.56 -0.25 2.52
N THR A 217 6.38 0.19 1.27
CA THR A 217 7.49 0.44 0.33
C THR A 217 7.87 1.91 0.22
N THR A 218 7.18 2.78 0.95
CA THR A 218 7.56 4.16 1.24
C THR A 218 7.81 4.33 2.74
N PRO A 219 8.52 5.40 3.16
CA PRO A 219 8.59 5.76 4.57
C PRO A 219 7.19 5.84 5.21
N PRO A 220 7.03 5.44 6.49
CA PRO A 220 8.06 5.02 7.45
C PRO A 220 8.54 3.56 7.30
N CYS A 221 8.20 2.87 6.20
CA CYS A 221 8.57 1.48 5.93
C CYS A 221 8.16 0.48 7.03
N SER A 222 7.03 0.74 7.68
CA SER A 222 6.52 -0.08 8.77
C SER A 222 6.27 -1.52 8.35
N GLU A 223 6.76 -2.46 9.15
CA GLU A 223 6.64 -3.90 8.94
C GLU A 223 5.27 -4.46 9.37
N GLY A 224 5.04 -5.75 9.11
CA GLY A 224 3.80 -6.44 9.44
C GLY A 224 2.69 -6.28 8.40
N VAL A 225 3.03 -5.83 7.19
CA VAL A 225 2.10 -5.69 6.07
C VAL A 225 1.90 -7.04 5.40
N ILE A 226 0.65 -7.47 5.22
CA ILE A 226 0.34 -8.70 4.48
C ILE A 226 0.31 -8.40 2.98
N TRP A 227 1.32 -8.87 2.25
CA TRP A 227 1.41 -8.70 0.80
C TRP A 227 0.74 -9.83 0.05
N THR A 228 -0.03 -9.48 -0.98
CA THR A 228 -0.66 -10.42 -1.91
C THR A 228 -0.35 -10.00 -3.35
N ILE A 229 0.61 -10.65 -4.00
CA ILE A 229 1.01 -10.27 -5.36
C ILE A 229 0.31 -11.18 -6.37
N VAL A 230 -0.58 -10.61 -7.17
CA VAL A 230 -1.34 -11.36 -8.19
C VAL A 230 -0.38 -11.77 -9.31
N LYS A 231 -0.32 -13.07 -9.62
CA LYS A 231 0.61 -13.60 -10.63
C LYS A 231 0.23 -13.21 -12.06
N ARG A 232 -1.05 -12.94 -12.32
CA ARG A 232 -1.52 -12.54 -13.65
C ARG A 232 -1.10 -11.10 -13.94
N VAL A 233 -0.27 -10.93 -14.97
CA VAL A 233 0.14 -9.62 -15.49
C VAL A 233 -1.00 -9.04 -16.33
N ARG A 234 -1.35 -7.78 -16.09
CA ARG A 234 -2.29 -6.98 -16.88
C ARG A 234 -1.53 -6.21 -17.96
N THR A 235 -2.26 -5.56 -18.86
CA THR A 235 -1.66 -4.67 -19.85
C THR A 235 -1.99 -3.22 -19.53
N VAL A 236 -1.07 -2.32 -19.83
CA VAL A 236 -1.25 -0.86 -19.81
C VAL A 236 -0.78 -0.30 -21.14
N SER A 237 -1.45 0.71 -21.71
CA SER A 237 -0.91 1.35 -22.91
C SER A 237 0.32 2.19 -22.58
N ARG A 238 1.20 2.42 -23.57
CA ARG A 238 2.35 3.33 -23.38
C ARG A 238 1.91 4.73 -22.93
N HIS A 239 0.86 5.26 -23.55
CA HIS A 239 0.28 6.56 -23.19
C HIS A 239 -0.23 6.60 -21.73
N GLN A 240 -0.91 5.56 -21.26
CA GLN A 240 -1.38 5.48 -19.87
C GLN A 240 -0.24 5.45 -18.87
N LEU A 241 0.84 4.73 -19.20
CA LEU A 241 2.03 4.69 -18.37
C LEU A 241 2.72 6.07 -18.32
N GLU A 242 2.82 6.75 -19.46
CA GLU A 242 3.39 8.09 -19.56
C GLU A 242 2.58 9.10 -18.74
N LEU A 243 1.24 9.09 -18.82
CA LEU A 243 0.38 9.95 -17.99
C LEU A 243 0.60 9.78 -16.48
N LEU A 244 0.88 8.57 -16.01
CA LEU A 244 1.16 8.32 -14.59
C LEU A 244 2.57 8.78 -14.19
N ARG A 245 3.56 8.63 -15.09
CA ARG A 245 4.96 9.04 -14.83
C ARG A 245 5.17 10.54 -14.91
N GLU A 246 4.49 11.20 -15.84
CA GLU A 246 4.54 12.66 -15.98
C GLU A 246 3.74 13.38 -14.90
N ALA A 247 2.78 12.69 -14.26
CA ALA A 247 2.01 13.33 -13.22
C ALA A 247 2.78 13.49 -11.89
N VAL A 248 3.84 12.71 -11.66
CA VAL A 248 4.69 12.79 -10.46
C VAL A 248 5.87 13.73 -10.69
N HIS A 249 6.60 14.12 -9.63
CA HIS A 249 7.79 14.96 -9.77
C HIS A 249 8.87 14.31 -10.65
N ASP A 250 9.68 15.13 -11.34
CA ASP A 250 10.71 14.69 -12.29
C ASP A 250 11.69 13.64 -11.71
N ASP A 251 12.05 13.74 -10.43
CA ASP A 251 12.92 12.77 -9.75
C ASP A 251 12.19 11.51 -9.26
N MET A 252 10.86 11.50 -9.40
CA MET A 252 9.95 10.42 -9.03
C MET A 252 9.35 9.68 -10.24
N GLU A 253 9.73 10.05 -11.48
CA GLU A 253 9.32 9.32 -12.70
C GLU A 253 9.59 7.80 -12.62
N LYS A 254 10.56 7.42 -11.79
CA LYS A 254 10.89 6.05 -11.40
C LYS A 254 10.70 5.85 -9.90
N ASN A 255 9.46 5.89 -9.45
CA ASN A 255 9.07 5.79 -8.05
C ASN A 255 9.09 4.36 -7.48
N ALA A 256 10.07 3.53 -7.83
CA ALA A 256 10.11 2.14 -7.41
C ALA A 256 11.27 1.89 -6.44
N ARG A 257 10.98 1.57 -5.17
CA ARG A 257 12.00 1.23 -4.17
C ARG A 257 12.84 0.05 -4.66
N PRO A 258 14.16 0.06 -4.39
CA PRO A 258 15.02 -1.09 -4.62
C PRO A 258 14.52 -2.34 -3.89
N ARG A 259 14.81 -3.52 -4.45
CA ARG A 259 14.48 -4.79 -3.81
C ARG A 259 15.23 -4.92 -2.49
N GLN A 260 14.53 -5.45 -1.51
CA GLN A 260 15.03 -5.70 -0.17
C GLN A 260 15.40 -7.18 -0.03
N GLU A 261 16.31 -7.48 0.89
CA GLU A 261 16.74 -8.84 1.14
C GLU A 261 15.61 -9.71 1.67
N VAL A 262 15.40 -10.88 1.07
CA VAL A 262 14.30 -11.79 1.48
C VAL A 262 14.49 -12.27 2.92
N ASN A 263 15.73 -12.32 3.42
CA ASN A 263 16.08 -12.82 4.76
C ASN A 263 15.47 -14.22 4.99
N SER A 264 14.94 -14.49 6.18
CA SER A 264 14.36 -15.78 6.56
C SER A 264 12.87 -15.91 6.27
N ARG A 265 12.30 -15.04 5.41
CA ARG A 265 10.85 -15.02 5.15
C ARG A 265 10.41 -16.16 4.26
N ASP A 266 9.30 -16.79 4.65
CA ASP A 266 8.57 -17.70 3.80
C ASP A 266 7.72 -16.93 2.78
N ILE A 267 7.75 -17.40 1.53
CA ILE A 267 6.88 -16.90 0.47
C ILE A 267 5.93 -18.01 0.11
N SER A 268 4.64 -17.80 0.33
CA SER A 268 3.61 -18.77 -0.06
C SER A 268 3.06 -18.44 -1.45
N MET A 269 2.62 -19.45 -2.19
CA MET A 269 1.88 -19.28 -3.44
C MET A 269 0.56 -20.04 -3.36
N PHE A 270 -0.53 -19.38 -3.73
CA PHE A 270 -1.81 -20.02 -3.96
C PHE A 270 -1.99 -20.29 -5.46
N ARG A 271 -2.39 -21.52 -5.80
CA ARG A 271 -2.83 -21.91 -7.14
C ARG A 271 -4.02 -22.87 -7.03
N PRO A 272 -5.14 -22.63 -7.74
CA PRO A 272 -6.27 -23.55 -7.78
C PRO A 272 -5.84 -24.94 -8.23
N SER A 273 -6.48 -25.98 -7.69
CA SER A 273 -6.39 -27.31 -8.30
C SER A 273 -6.98 -27.24 -9.71
N GLN A 274 -6.28 -27.78 -10.70
CA GLN A 274 -6.91 -28.02 -11.99
C GLN A 274 -8.03 -29.04 -11.76
N GLN A 275 -9.29 -28.63 -11.91
CA GLN A 275 -10.36 -29.60 -12.10
C GLN A 275 -10.11 -30.23 -13.47
N ASN A 276 -9.89 -31.54 -13.51
CA ASN A 276 -9.96 -32.29 -14.77
C ASN A 276 -11.34 -32.02 -15.36
N ARG A 277 -11.38 -31.20 -16.41
CA ARG A 277 -12.55 -31.16 -17.30
C ARG A 277 -12.47 -32.45 -18.11
N HIS A 278 -13.17 -33.48 -17.63
CA HIS A 278 -13.57 -34.59 -18.48
C HIS A 278 -14.67 -34.13 -19.42
#